data_AF-A0A6J4YWX8-F1
#
_entry.id   AF-A0A6J4YWX8-F1
#
_cell.length_a   1.000
_cell.length_b   1.000
_cell.length_c   1.000
_cell.angle_alpha   90.00
_cell.angle_beta   90.00
_cell.angle_gamma   90.00
#
_symmetry.space_group_name_H-M   'P 1'
#
loop_
_entity.id
_entity.type
_entity.pdbx_description
1 polymer ?
#
loop_
_entity_poly.entity_id
_entity_poly.type
_entity_poly.pdbx_seq_one_letter_code
_entity_poly.pdbx_strand_id
1 'polypeptide(L)' 'MKKKEVTPKVKRLLSVITGDHSRNELQQILSLKDADHFRKTYLLPAIKTGCLEMTRPDKPKSRLQKYRLTVEG' A
#
# COMPACT_ATOMS: atom_id res chain seq x y z
N MET A 1 17.14 -16.84 3.50
CA MET A 1 16.36 -15.65 3.13
C MET A 1 15.38 -15.32 4.25
N LYS A 2 15.41 -14.12 4.85
CA LYS A 2 14.48 -13.75 5.93
C LYS A 2 13.07 -13.56 5.33
N LYS A 3 12.11 -14.42 5.71
CA LYS A 3 10.68 -14.19 5.49
C LYS A 3 10.34 -12.87 6.19
N LYS A 4 10.09 -11.79 5.44
CA LYS A 4 9.65 -10.53 6.05
C LYS A 4 8.22 -10.75 6.55
N GLU A 5 8.03 -10.73 7.86
CA GLU A 5 6.71 -10.90 8.44
C GLU A 5 5.80 -9.75 8.04
N VAL A 6 4.68 -10.10 7.41
CA VAL A 6 3.63 -9.16 7.03
C VAL A 6 2.81 -8.86 8.28
N THR A 7 2.79 -7.60 8.71
CA THR A 7 2.05 -7.17 9.90
C THR A 7 0.53 -7.31 9.67
N PRO A 8 -0.29 -7.43 10.74
CA PRO A 8 -1.75 -7.46 10.59
C PRO A 8 -2.32 -6.24 9.84
N LYS A 9 -1.70 -5.06 10.00
CA LYS A 9 -2.07 -3.85 9.27
C LYS A 9 -1.81 -3.98 7.78
N VAL A 10 -0.66 -4.52 7.38
CA VAL A 10 -0.38 -4.79 5.97
C VAL A 10 -1.35 -5.82 5.42
N LYS A 11 -1.62 -6.93 6.12
CA LYS A 11 -2.62 -7.92 5.67
C LYS A 11 -3.99 -7.29 5.43
N ARG A 12 -4.44 -6.42 6.34
CA ARG A 12 -5.70 -5.66 6.20
C ARG A 12 -5.69 -4.71 5.00
N LEU A 13 -4.55 -4.11 4.67
CA LEU A 13 -4.42 -3.30 3.46
C LEU A 13 -4.51 -4.17 2.20
N LEU A 14 -3.79 -5.29 2.15
CA LEU A 14 -3.80 -6.16 0.97
C LEU A 14 -5.19 -6.72 0.67
N SER A 15 -5.96 -7.06 1.71
CA SER A 15 -7.32 -7.64 1.54
C SER A 15 -8.34 -6.71 0.89
N VAL A 16 -8.06 -5.40 0.78
CA VAL A 16 -8.99 -4.43 0.17
C VAL A 16 -8.56 -3.96 -1.22
N ILE A 17 -7.40 -4.39 -1.70
CA ILE A 17 -6.86 -3.93 -2.98
C ILE A 17 -7.43 -4.78 -4.11
N THR A 18 -8.07 -4.11 -5.06
CA THR A 18 -8.61 -4.70 -6.28
C THR A 18 -8.17 -3.87 -7.48
N GLY A 19 -7.07 -4.27 -8.14
CA GLY A 19 -6.45 -3.47 -9.19
C GLY A 19 -5.68 -2.26 -8.66
N ASP A 20 -5.73 -1.14 -9.38
CA ASP A 20 -4.93 0.05 -9.10
C ASP A 20 -5.71 1.08 -8.27
N HIS A 21 -5.24 1.35 -7.05
CA HIS A 21 -5.85 2.32 -6.14
C HIS A 21 -4.88 3.44 -5.75
N SER A 22 -5.39 4.66 -5.65
CA SER A 22 -4.66 5.77 -5.04
C SER A 22 -4.52 5.58 -3.53
N ARG A 23 -3.56 6.31 -2.94
CA ARG A 23 -3.40 6.40 -1.49
C ARG A 23 -4.70 6.83 -0.79
N ASN A 24 -5.42 7.79 -1.37
CA ASN A 24 -6.63 8.36 -0.78
C ASN A 24 -7.75 7.33 -0.75
N GLU A 25 -7.97 6.62 -1.87
CA GLU A 25 -8.97 5.56 -1.98
C GLU A 25 -8.71 4.46 -0.94
N LEU A 26 -7.47 3.96 -0.85
CA LEU A 26 -7.12 2.93 0.13
C LEU A 26 -7.31 3.38 1.58
N GLN A 27 -6.96 4.63 1.89
CA GLN A 27 -7.21 5.21 3.20
C GLN A 27 -8.72 5.27 3.50
N GLN A 28 -9.53 5.70 2.53
CA GLN A 28 -10.98 5.81 2.66
C GLN A 28 -11.66 4.45 2.82
N ILE A 29 -11.27 3.45 2.01
CA ILE A 29 -11.79 2.08 2.09
C ILE A 29 -11.52 1.47 3.48
N LEU A 30 -10.38 1.77 4.09
CA LEU A 30 -10.04 1.32 5.44
C LEU A 30 -10.65 2.18 6.56
N SER A 31 -11.38 3.24 6.20
CA SER A 31 -11.97 4.23 7.12
C SER A 31 -10.94 4.84 8.09
N LEU A 32 -9.72 5.09 7.62
CA LEU A 32 -8.64 5.67 8.42
C LEU A 32 -8.63 7.19 8.27
N LYS A 33 -8.57 7.92 9.38
CA LYS A 33 -8.57 9.40 9.37
C LYS A 33 -7.18 9.99 9.20
N ASP A 34 -6.18 9.39 9.82
CA ASP A 34 -4.81 9.88 9.83
C ASP A 34 -4.02 9.38 8.60
N ALA A 35 -3.71 10.31 7.70
CA ALA A 35 -2.96 10.05 6.48
C ALA A 35 -1.50 9.63 6.75
N ASP A 36 -0.89 10.19 7.78
CA ASP A 36 0.49 9.97 8.16
C ASP A 36 0.65 8.59 8.80
N HIS A 37 -0.30 8.23 9.69
CA HIS A 37 -0.41 6.90 10.25
C HIS A 37 -0.66 5.85 9.16
N PHE A 38 -1.59 6.10 8.24
CA PHE A 38 -1.87 5.21 7.12
C PHE A 38 -0.60 4.95 6.30
N ARG A 39 0.11 6.02 5.93
CA ARG A 39 1.34 5.92 5.14
C ARG A 39 2.42 5.11 5.87
N LYS A 40 2.71 5.42 7.13
CA LYS A 40 3.82 4.84 7.88
C LYS A 40 3.56 3.40 8.33
N THR A 41 2.29 3.03 8.60
CA THR A 41 1.98 1.74 9.23
C THR A 41 1.29 0.72 8.31
N TYR A 42 0.73 1.16 7.18
CA TYR A 42 0.10 0.28 6.19
C TYR A 42 0.89 0.30 4.88
N LEU A 43 0.96 1.46 4.23
CA LEU A 43 1.42 1.57 2.85
C LEU A 43 2.93 1.35 2.67
N LEU A 44 3.77 2.10 3.40
CA LEU A 44 5.23 1.97 3.28
C LEU A 44 5.75 0.58 3.69
N PRO A 45 5.26 -0.05 4.77
CA PRO A 45 5.64 -1.42 5.10
C PRO A 45 5.29 -2.41 3.98
N ALA A 46 4.10 -2.30 3.38
CA ALA A 46 3.67 -3.17 2.29
C ALA A 46 4.54 -3.05 1.02
N ILE A 47 4.97 -1.83 0.69
CA ILE A 47 5.93 -1.60 -0.40
C ILE A 47 7.30 -2.17 -0.04
N LYS A 48 7.77 -1.95 1.20
CA LYS A 48 9.06 -2.43 1.68
C LYS A 48 9.12 -3.97 1.76
N THR A 49 7.99 -4.63 2.01
CA THR A 49 7.87 -6.10 1.99
C THR A 49 7.69 -6.64 0.58
N GLY A 50 7.45 -5.77 -0.41
CA GLY A 50 7.29 -6.14 -1.81
C GLY A 50 5.89 -6.66 -2.15
N CYS A 51 4.90 -6.54 -1.26
CA CYS A 51 3.52 -6.97 -1.54
C CYS A 51 2.77 -5.94 -2.41
N LEU A 52 3.19 -4.68 -2.35
CA LEU A 52 2.64 -3.56 -3.09
C LEU A 52 3.72 -2.89 -3.92
N GLU A 53 3.35 -2.40 -5.10
CA GLU A 53 4.22 -1.56 -5.93
C GLU A 53 3.54 -0.26 -6.37
N MET A 54 4.35 0.71 -6.79
CA MET A 54 3.89 1.95 -7.40
C MET A 54 3.71 1.76 -8.90
N THR A 55 2.60 2.24 -9.45
CA THR A 55 2.36 2.25 -10.90
C THR A 55 3.23 3.28 -11.64
N ARG A 56 3.70 4.33 -10.95
CA ARG A 56 4.56 5.39 -11.49
C ARG A 56 5.79 5.60 -10.60
N PRO A 57 6.77 4.68 -10.60
CA PRO A 57 7.93 4.78 -9.71
C PRO A 57 8.85 5.96 -10.06
N ASP A 58 8.89 6.38 -11.34
CA ASP A 58 9.63 7.54 -11.84
C ASP A 58 9.10 8.88 -11.31
N LYS A 59 7.80 8.95 -11.01
CA LYS A 59 7.10 10.16 -10.56
C LYS A 59 6.33 9.88 -9.28
N PRO A 60 7.01 9.64 -8.14
CA PRO A 60 6.39 9.17 -6.89
C PRO A 60 5.43 10.18 -6.26
N LYS A 61 5.58 11.47 -6.60
CA LYS A 61 4.70 12.57 -6.15
C LYS A 61 3.59 12.90 -7.16
N SER A 62 3.44 12.15 -8.24
CA SER A 62 2.41 12.38 -9.25
C SER A 62 1.01 12.30 -8.64
N ARG A 63 0.12 13.20 -9.03
CA ARG A 63 -1.33 13.10 -8.70
C ARG A 63 -1.98 11.83 -9.26
N LEU A 64 -1.37 11.24 -10.29
CA LEU A 64 -1.82 9.99 -10.92
C LEU A 64 -1.12 8.76 -10.32
N GLN A 65 -0.41 8.92 -9.20
CA GLN A 65 0.22 7.78 -8.54
C GLN A 65 -0.85 6.84 -7.97
N LYS A 66 -0.70 5.55 -8.28
CA LYS A 66 -1.51 4.46 -7.75
C LYS A 66 -0.63 3.31 -7.26
N TYR A 67 -1.24 2.44 -6.48
CA TYR A 67 -0.64 1.26 -5.88
C TYR A 67 -1.44 0.03 -6.26
N ARG A 68 -0.74 -1.08 -6.50
CA ARG A 68 -1.34 -2.37 -6.87
C ARG A 68 -0.56 -3.52 -6.26
N LEU A 69 -1.24 -4.65 -6.09
CA LEU A 69 -0.60 -5.89 -5.63
C LEU A 69 0.47 -6.31 -6.63
N THR A 70 1.58 -6.80 -6.09
CA THR A 70 2.58 -7.53 -6.87
C THR A 70 2.17 -9.00 -7.00
N VAL A 71 2.94 -9.79 -7.75
CA VAL A 71 2.76 -11.25 -7.83
C VAL A 71 2.87 -11.96 -6.46
N GLU A 72 3.55 -11.34 -5.49
CA GLU A 72 3.78 -11.86 -4.13
C GLU A 72 2.74 -11.37 -3.10
N GLY A 73 1.79 -10.53 -3.51
CA GLY A 73 0.91 -9.72 -2.64
C GLY A 73 -0.54 -10.15 -2.60
#